data_AF-O50876-F1
#
_entry.id   AF-O50876-F1
#
_cell.length_a   1.000
_cell.length_b   1.000
_cell.length_c   1.000
_cell.angle_alpha   90.00
_cell.angle_beta   90.00
_cell.angle_gamma   90.00
#
_symmetry.space_group_name_H-M   'P 1'
#
loop_
_entity.id
_entity.type
_entity.pdbx_description
1 polymer ?
#
loop_
_entity_poly.entity_id
_entity_poly.type
_entity_poly.pdbx_seq_one_letter_code
_entity_poly.pdbx_strand_id
1 'polypeptide(L)'
;MNKKNINLKINKRISENNLNYILDQSNENQRKEEFERLITQLKNNIKSEIYNIIDTMKILKKINDKRLYLEGGYKSFKDFLSDFKLAKTQSYEYIKLAAAIEAGILEENFITNNGIRASIRYIKNQANGTIKKSKQNPIKPLRFQLKNQESYDFYKSNSRFVSFMMDEIFKNQKDFLNKLLKRYKESKGQ
;
A
#
# COMPACT_ATOMS: atom_id res chain seq x y z
N MET A 1 25.47 2.29 -35.67
CA MET A 1 24.73 1.00 -35.70
C MET A 1 25.78 -0.09 -35.66
N ASN A 2 25.81 -1.01 -34.68
CA ASN A 2 24.92 -2.16 -34.63
C ASN A 2 24.70 -2.71 -33.20
N LYS A 3 23.49 -3.25 -33.04
CA LYS A 3 22.84 -3.65 -31.78
C LYS A 3 23.34 -5.01 -31.25
N LYS A 4 23.38 -5.09 -29.92
CA LYS A 4 23.04 -6.20 -28.99
C LYS A 4 23.19 -7.65 -29.48
N ASN A 5 23.79 -8.48 -28.62
CA ASN A 5 23.16 -9.73 -28.24
C ASN A 5 23.24 -9.95 -26.72
N ILE A 6 22.10 -9.73 -26.06
CA ILE A 6 21.82 -10.28 -24.74
C ILE A 6 21.47 -11.74 -24.97
N ASN A 7 22.16 -12.66 -24.30
CA ASN A 7 21.67 -14.03 -24.19
C ASN A 7 21.62 -14.44 -22.72
N LEU A 8 20.57 -13.97 -22.04
CA LEU A 8 20.13 -14.52 -20.76
C LEU A 8 19.56 -15.91 -21.02
N LYS A 9 20.44 -16.92 -21.01
CA LYS A 9 20.03 -18.32 -21.01
C LYS A 9 19.75 -18.75 -19.57
N ILE A 10 18.54 -18.47 -19.10
CA ILE A 10 17.98 -19.19 -17.95
C ILE A 10 17.58 -20.57 -18.47
N ASN A 11 18.30 -21.62 -18.09
CA ASN A 11 17.83 -22.98 -18.33
C ASN A 11 18.08 -23.94 -17.15
N LYS A 12 16.92 -24.38 -16.65
CA LYS A 12 16.53 -25.56 -15.88
C LYS A 12 17.26 -25.89 -14.57
N ARG A 13 16.42 -25.91 -13.52
CA ARG A 13 16.54 -26.63 -12.25
C ARG A 13 17.47 -27.83 -12.37
N ILE A 14 18.56 -27.79 -11.62
CA ILE A 14 19.56 -28.84 -11.52
C ILE A 14 18.85 -30.17 -11.27
N SER A 15 19.04 -31.10 -12.20
CA SER A 15 18.76 -32.52 -12.02
C SER A 15 19.75 -33.04 -10.99
N GLU A 16 19.22 -33.66 -9.93
CA GLU A 16 19.99 -34.53 -9.05
C GLU A 16 20.70 -35.58 -9.92
N ASN A 17 22.03 -35.54 -9.94
CA ASN A 17 22.92 -36.69 -9.79
C ASN A 17 24.37 -36.29 -10.10
N ASN A 18 25.25 -36.62 -9.14
CA ASN A 18 26.71 -36.59 -9.19
C ASN A 18 27.40 -35.24 -8.96
N LEU A 19 27.41 -34.78 -7.71
CA LEU A 19 28.47 -33.92 -7.19
C LEU A 19 29.41 -34.76 -6.31
N ASN A 20 30.36 -35.45 -6.96
CA ASN A 20 31.60 -35.84 -6.28
C ASN A 20 32.43 -34.56 -6.11
N TYR A 21 32.22 -33.83 -5.01
CA TYR A 21 33.17 -32.82 -4.57
C TYR A 21 34.42 -33.55 -4.08
N ILE A 22 35.43 -33.65 -4.94
CA ILE A 22 36.81 -33.77 -4.48
C ILE A 22 37.10 -32.43 -3.79
N LEU A 23 37.05 -32.42 -2.46
CA LEU A 23 37.39 -31.26 -1.64
C LEU A 23 38.89 -31.00 -1.74
N ASP A 24 39.26 -30.13 -2.65
CA ASP A 24 40.57 -29.50 -2.69
C ASP A 24 40.53 -28.26 -1.77
N GLN A 25 41.23 -28.30 -0.64
CA GLN A 25 41.23 -27.22 0.37
C GLN A 25 41.75 -25.88 -0.20
N SER A 26 42.50 -25.92 -1.30
CA SER A 26 42.93 -24.73 -2.05
C SER A 26 41.76 -23.97 -2.71
N ASN A 27 40.72 -24.70 -3.15
CA ASN A 27 39.50 -24.14 -3.73
C ASN A 27 38.52 -23.58 -2.70
N GLU A 28 38.60 -23.98 -1.43
CA GLU A 28 37.71 -23.45 -0.38
C GLU A 28 38.07 -22.01 0.01
N ASN A 29 39.36 -21.72 0.16
CA ASN A 29 39.82 -20.37 0.48
C ASN A 29 39.51 -19.38 -0.66
N GLN A 30 39.73 -19.80 -1.91
CA GLN A 30 39.38 -18.98 -3.09
C GLN A 30 37.87 -18.73 -3.20
N ARG A 31 37.03 -19.76 -2.97
CA ARG A 31 35.56 -19.59 -2.97
C ARG A 31 35.09 -18.66 -1.86
N LYS A 32 35.72 -18.72 -0.68
CA LYS A 32 35.40 -17.84 0.45
C LYS A 32 35.80 -16.39 0.15
N GLU A 33 36.98 -16.17 -0.42
CA GLU A 33 37.42 -14.84 -0.84
C GLU A 33 36.53 -14.26 -1.94
N GLU A 34 36.16 -15.07 -2.94
CA GLU A 34 35.22 -14.66 -3.99
C GLU A 34 33.86 -14.27 -3.40
N PHE A 35 33.34 -15.07 -2.46
CA PHE A 35 32.10 -14.77 -1.77
C PHE A 35 32.16 -13.44 -1.01
N GLU A 36 33.20 -13.21 -0.22
CA GLU A 36 33.37 -11.95 0.53
C GLU A 36 33.49 -10.74 -0.40
N ARG A 37 34.18 -10.89 -1.54
CA ARG A 37 34.27 -9.86 -2.56
C ARG A 37 32.89 -9.53 -3.15
N LEU A 38 32.11 -10.55 -3.50
CA LEU A 38 30.76 -10.39 -4.05
C LEU A 38 29.81 -9.75 -3.03
N ILE A 39 29.88 -10.15 -1.75
CA ILE A 39 29.09 -9.54 -0.67
C ILE A 39 29.44 -8.06 -0.50
N THR A 40 30.72 -7.72 -0.52
CA THR A 40 31.17 -6.33 -0.42
C THR A 40 30.69 -5.50 -1.60
N GLN A 41 30.80 -6.03 -2.83
CA GLN A 41 30.27 -5.39 -4.03
C GLN A 41 28.75 -5.20 -3.95
N LEU A 42 28.01 -6.22 -3.50
CA LEU A 42 26.57 -6.16 -3.35
C LEU A 42 26.15 -5.09 -2.33
N LYS A 43 26.81 -5.03 -1.18
CA LYS A 43 26.57 -3.99 -0.15
C LYS A 43 26.78 -2.58 -0.73
N ASN A 44 27.86 -2.38 -1.48
CA ASN A 44 28.16 -1.08 -2.09
C ASN A 44 27.13 -0.71 -3.16
N ASN A 45 26.71 -1.66 -3.99
CA ASN A 45 25.68 -1.44 -5.01
C ASN A 45 24.35 -1.05 -4.39
N ILE A 46 23.90 -1.77 -3.36
CA ILE A 46 22.65 -1.46 -2.64
C ILE A 46 22.75 -0.07 -1.98
N LYS A 47 23.88 0.26 -1.36
CA LYS A 47 24.07 1.58 -0.73
C LYS A 47 23.99 2.71 -1.76
N SER A 48 24.67 2.55 -2.89
CA SER A 48 24.62 3.50 -4.01
C SER A 48 23.20 3.64 -4.56
N GLU A 49 22.48 2.53 -4.73
CA GLU A 49 21.08 2.53 -5.15
C GLU A 49 20.19 3.33 -4.18
N ILE A 50 20.35 3.15 -2.87
CA ILE A 50 19.59 3.90 -1.87
C ILE A 50 19.87 5.40 -1.97
N TYR A 51 21.13 5.82 -2.12
CA TYR A 51 21.45 7.25 -2.29
C TYR A 51 20.83 7.84 -3.57
N ASN A 52 20.94 7.13 -4.70
CA ASN A 52 20.30 7.54 -5.95
C ASN A 52 18.78 7.67 -5.80
N ILE A 53 18.16 6.78 -5.03
CA ILE A 53 16.74 6.84 -4.71
C ILE A 53 16.43 8.07 -3.84
N ILE A 54 17.23 8.37 -2.81
CA ILE A 54 17.06 9.57 -1.97
C ILE A 54 17.12 10.85 -2.81
N ASP A 55 18.09 10.95 -3.72
CA ASP A 55 18.20 12.09 -4.63
C ASP A 55 16.98 12.19 -5.56
N THR A 56 16.52 11.05 -6.07
CA THR A 56 15.28 10.96 -6.87
C THR A 56 14.08 11.47 -6.07
N MET A 57 13.95 11.11 -4.78
CA MET A 57 12.86 11.61 -3.92
C MET A 57 12.86 13.13 -3.81
N LYS A 58 14.04 13.73 -3.58
CA LYS A 58 14.22 15.19 -3.47
C LYS A 58 13.85 15.89 -4.78
N ILE A 59 14.29 15.35 -5.92
CA ILE A 59 13.97 15.89 -7.25
C ILE A 59 12.46 15.80 -7.51
N LEU A 60 11.85 14.63 -7.32
CA LEU A 60 10.42 14.42 -7.56
C LEU A 60 9.56 15.34 -6.69
N LYS A 61 9.93 15.51 -5.42
CA LYS A 61 9.23 16.44 -4.52
C LYS A 61 9.34 17.87 -5.02
N LYS A 62 10.54 18.34 -5.35
CA LYS A 62 10.76 19.70 -5.85
C LYS A 62 9.97 19.98 -7.13
N ILE A 63 9.94 19.03 -8.07
CA ILE A 63 9.15 19.13 -9.31
C ILE A 63 7.66 19.19 -9.01
N ASN A 64 7.18 18.32 -8.12
CA ASN A 64 5.76 18.25 -7.76
C ASN A 64 5.28 19.53 -7.03
N ASP A 65 6.02 19.97 -6.01
CA ASP A 65 5.62 21.10 -5.15
C ASP A 65 5.58 22.41 -5.93
N LYS A 66 6.58 22.66 -6.78
CA LYS A 66 6.66 23.86 -7.63
C LYS A 66 5.93 23.70 -8.96
N ARG A 67 5.31 22.55 -9.22
CA ARG A 67 4.66 22.21 -10.49
C ARG A 67 5.54 22.40 -11.73
N LEU A 68 6.85 22.17 -11.60
CA LEU A 68 7.84 22.38 -12.67
C LEU A 68 7.62 21.47 -13.88
N TYR A 69 6.84 20.40 -13.74
CA TYR A 69 6.44 19.57 -14.87
C TYR A 69 5.64 20.37 -15.92
N LEU A 70 4.97 21.47 -15.53
CA LEU A 70 4.28 22.34 -16.48
C LEU A 70 5.25 23.02 -17.45
N GLU A 71 6.47 23.35 -17.00
CA GLU A 71 7.53 23.93 -17.84
C GLU A 71 8.00 22.94 -18.92
N GLY A 72 7.87 21.63 -18.67
CA GLY A 72 8.11 20.58 -19.64
C GLY A 72 6.94 20.29 -20.58
N GLY A 73 5.85 21.07 -20.51
CA GLY A 73 4.64 20.86 -21.32
C GLY A 73 3.74 19.73 -20.82
N TYR A 74 3.98 19.18 -19.63
CA TYR A 74 3.16 18.11 -19.06
C TYR A 74 1.84 18.66 -18.49
N LYS A 75 0.71 18.05 -18.86
CA LYS A 75 -0.62 18.46 -18.34
C LYS A 75 -0.80 18.13 -16.85
N SER A 76 -0.18 17.04 -16.38
CA SER A 76 -0.23 16.63 -14.99
C SER A 76 1.07 15.98 -14.54
N PHE A 77 1.31 15.96 -13.23
CA PHE A 77 2.46 15.25 -12.66
C PHE A 77 2.42 13.75 -12.98
N LYS A 78 1.23 13.16 -13.12
CA LYS A 78 1.09 11.76 -13.54
C LYS A 78 1.65 11.55 -14.94
N ASP A 79 1.37 12.45 -15.87
CA ASP A 79 1.85 12.35 -17.26
C ASP A 79 3.37 12.48 -17.29
N PHE A 80 3.92 13.43 -16.52
CA PHE A 80 5.37 13.53 -16.30
C PHE A 80 5.97 12.21 -15.80
N LEU A 81 5.41 11.61 -14.74
CA LEU A 81 5.94 10.35 -14.21
C LEU A 81 5.89 9.20 -15.24
N SER A 82 4.85 9.16 -16.07
CA SER A 82 4.69 8.13 -17.10
C SER A 82 5.79 8.18 -18.16
N ASP A 83 6.22 9.37 -18.58
CA ASP A 83 7.32 9.53 -19.55
C ASP A 83 8.65 8.99 -19.04
N PHE A 84 8.91 9.15 -17.74
CA PHE A 84 10.12 8.62 -17.07
C PHE A 84 9.98 7.16 -16.63
N LYS A 85 8.89 6.47 -17.01
CA LYS A 85 8.57 5.09 -16.60
C LYS A 85 8.55 4.89 -15.08
N LEU A 86 8.18 5.93 -14.34
CA LEU A 86 8.08 5.89 -12.89
C LEU A 86 6.67 5.44 -12.48
N ALA A 87 6.61 4.42 -11.63
CA ALA A 87 5.35 3.93 -11.11
C ALA A 87 4.70 4.96 -10.19
N LYS A 88 3.48 5.41 -10.53
CA LYS A 88 2.73 6.45 -9.79
C LYS A 88 2.78 6.26 -8.27
N THR A 89 2.40 5.07 -7.79
CA THR A 89 2.33 4.77 -6.35
C THR A 89 3.69 4.96 -5.67
N GLN A 90 4.75 4.44 -6.27
CA GLN A 90 6.12 4.54 -5.74
C GLN A 90 6.60 5.99 -5.73
N SER A 91 6.34 6.76 -6.79
CA SER A 91 6.70 8.18 -6.86
C SER A 91 6.02 9.02 -5.77
N TYR A 92 4.74 8.75 -5.47
CA TYR A 92 4.06 9.44 -4.36
C TYR A 92 4.58 9.00 -2.99
N GLU A 93 5.03 7.74 -2.82
CA GLU A 93 5.69 7.31 -1.58
C GLU A 93 7.07 7.98 -1.42
N TYR A 94 7.79 8.19 -2.52
CA TYR A 94 9.06 8.93 -2.55
C TYR A 94 8.88 10.39 -2.13
N ILE A 95 7.86 11.07 -2.67
CA ILE A 95 7.54 12.45 -2.26
C ILE A 95 7.21 12.52 -0.76
N LYS A 96 6.46 11.54 -0.23
CA LYS A 96 6.15 11.47 1.21
C LYS A 96 7.39 11.30 2.08
N LEU A 97 8.33 10.46 1.65
CA LEU A 97 9.60 10.27 2.35
C LEU A 97 10.41 11.57 2.36
N ALA A 98 10.56 12.23 1.21
CA ALA A 98 11.25 13.52 1.15
C ALA A 98 10.59 14.58 2.03
N ALA A 99 9.26 14.66 2.07
CA ALA A 99 8.55 15.58 2.93
C ALA A 99 8.76 15.27 4.43
N ALA A 100 8.81 14.00 4.82
CA ALA A 100 9.10 13.61 6.20
C ALA A 100 10.55 13.93 6.61
N ILE A 101 11.49 13.85 5.66
CA ILE A 101 12.88 14.28 5.88
C ILE A 101 12.95 15.79 6.12
N GLU A 102 12.34 16.60 5.25
CA GLU A 102 12.30 18.05 5.42
C GLU A 102 11.62 18.48 6.72
N ALA A 103 10.60 17.74 7.17
CA ALA A 103 9.91 17.99 8.43
C ALA A 103 10.68 17.51 9.67
N GLY A 104 11.86 16.89 9.51
CA GLY A 104 12.65 16.32 10.61
C GLY A 104 12.03 15.07 11.25
N ILE A 105 11.01 14.47 10.63
CA ILE A 105 10.32 13.26 11.13
C ILE A 105 11.14 12.01 10.81
N LEU A 106 11.94 12.06 9.74
CA LEU A 106 12.76 10.95 9.26
C LEU A 106 14.16 11.42 8.91
N GLU A 107 15.19 10.78 9.43
CA GLU A 107 16.58 11.04 9.03
C GLU A 107 16.95 10.28 7.75
N GLU A 108 17.76 10.88 6.87
CA GLU A 108 18.26 10.21 5.67
C GLU A 108 19.06 8.94 6.01
N ASN A 109 19.87 8.99 7.08
CA ASN A 109 20.65 7.85 7.56
C ASN A 109 19.74 6.66 7.95
N PHE A 110 18.53 6.92 8.43
CA PHE A 110 17.57 5.86 8.70
C PHE A 110 17.18 5.12 7.42
N ILE A 111 17.01 5.83 6.30
CA ILE A 111 16.71 5.24 4.99
C ILE A 111 17.89 4.42 4.49
N THR A 112 19.12 4.94 4.60
CA THR A 112 20.33 4.22 4.17
C THR A 112 20.51 2.90 4.94
N ASN A 113 20.21 2.90 6.24
CA ASN A 113 20.43 1.72 7.09
C ASN A 113 19.26 0.71 7.05
N ASN A 114 18.01 1.18 6.89
CA ASN A 114 16.82 0.33 7.00
C ASN A 114 16.11 0.11 5.65
N GLY A 115 16.50 0.85 4.62
CA GLY A 115 15.90 0.82 3.29
C GLY A 115 14.54 1.54 3.19
N ILE A 116 14.05 1.63 1.95
CA ILE A 116 12.86 2.41 1.61
C ILE A 116 11.59 1.88 2.28
N ARG A 117 11.33 0.56 2.17
CA ARG A 117 10.08 -0.04 2.67
C ARG A 117 9.93 0.11 4.19
N ALA A 118 11.03 -0.07 4.93
CA ALA A 118 11.02 0.10 6.37
C ALA A 118 10.75 1.56 6.75
N SER A 119 11.35 2.51 6.02
CA SER A 119 11.16 3.95 6.22
C SER A 119 9.72 4.40 5.94
N ILE A 120 9.09 3.87 4.89
CA ILE A 120 7.67 4.12 4.61
C ILE A 120 6.80 3.61 5.76
N ARG A 121 7.07 2.41 6.26
CA ARG A 121 6.34 1.83 7.40
C ARG A 121 6.55 2.66 8.67
N TYR A 122 7.78 3.11 8.91
CA TYR A 122 8.13 3.94 10.06
C TYR A 122 7.30 5.23 10.08
N ILE A 123 7.28 5.99 8.97
CA ILE A 123 6.46 7.21 8.87
C ILE A 123 4.96 6.88 9.02
N LYS A 124 4.47 5.82 8.39
CA LYS A 124 3.07 5.40 8.52
C LYS A 124 2.71 5.12 9.99
N ASN A 125 3.61 4.50 10.75
CA ASN A 125 3.37 4.19 12.16
C ASN A 125 3.47 5.42 13.06
N GLN A 126 4.46 6.30 12.84
CA GLN A 126 4.57 7.60 13.52
C GLN A 126 3.31 8.45 13.29
N ALA A 127 2.84 8.55 12.04
CA ALA A 127 1.61 9.26 11.70
C ALA A 127 0.34 8.60 12.27
N ASN A 128 0.35 7.29 12.53
CA ASN A 128 -0.74 6.56 13.18
C ASN A 128 -0.62 6.52 14.71
N GLY A 129 0.48 7.02 15.30
CA GLY A 129 0.67 7.14 16.75
C GLY A 129 -0.38 8.05 17.40
N THR A 130 -0.93 8.97 16.63
CA THR A 130 -2.20 9.67 16.89
C THR A 130 -3.38 8.87 16.31
N ILE A 131 -3.78 7.82 17.03
CA ILE A 131 -5.14 7.22 17.02
C ILE A 131 -5.74 6.93 15.63
N LYS A 132 -5.54 5.71 15.12
CA LYS A 132 -6.58 5.07 14.29
C LYS A 132 -7.51 4.25 15.17
N LYS A 133 -8.42 4.93 15.88
CA LYS A 133 -9.76 4.36 16.04
C LYS A 133 -10.27 4.23 14.62
N SER A 134 -10.43 3.01 14.13
CA SER A 134 -11.11 2.81 12.86
C SER A 134 -12.40 3.63 12.90
N LYS A 135 -12.70 4.43 11.87
CA LYS A 135 -14.06 4.96 11.67
C LYS A 135 -15.04 3.83 11.30
N GLN A 136 -14.77 2.61 11.74
CA GLN A 136 -15.73 1.53 11.74
C GLN A 136 -16.70 1.92 12.84
N ASN A 137 -17.92 2.30 12.46
CA ASN A 137 -19.00 2.46 13.41
C ASN A 137 -18.95 1.23 14.35
N PRO A 138 -18.90 1.42 15.68
CA PRO A 138 -18.84 0.30 16.61
C PRO A 138 -20.05 -0.64 16.42
N ILE A 139 -21.13 -0.11 15.84
CA ILE A 139 -22.33 -0.82 15.45
C ILE A 139 -22.28 -1.14 13.95
N LYS A 140 -22.36 -2.42 13.60
CA LYS A 140 -22.49 -2.86 12.19
C LYS A 140 -23.79 -2.28 11.61
N PRO A 141 -23.78 -1.69 10.39
CA PRO A 141 -24.98 -1.14 9.80
C PRO A 141 -25.99 -2.26 9.52
N LEU A 142 -27.24 -2.05 9.96
CA LEU A 142 -28.35 -2.96 9.69
C LEU A 142 -28.71 -2.90 8.20
N ARG A 143 -28.84 -4.07 7.56
CA ARG A 143 -29.16 -4.18 6.13
C ARG A 143 -30.50 -4.87 5.96
N PHE A 144 -31.45 -4.21 5.31
CA PHE A 144 -32.76 -4.75 5.00
C PHE A 144 -32.89 -5.05 3.51
N GLN A 145 -33.59 -6.15 3.18
CA GLN A 145 -34.07 -6.44 1.83
C GLN A 145 -35.58 -6.20 1.81
N LEU A 146 -36.00 -5.15 1.11
CA LEU A 146 -37.41 -4.80 0.97
C LEU A 146 -37.95 -5.42 -0.31
N LYS A 147 -39.16 -6.00 -0.24
CA LYS A 147 -39.79 -6.67 -1.39
C LYS A 147 -40.44 -5.70 -2.39
N ASN A 148 -40.76 -4.48 -1.96
CA ASN A 148 -41.43 -3.48 -2.77
C ASN A 148 -40.49 -2.30 -3.04
N GLN A 149 -40.34 -1.93 -4.32
CA GLN A 149 -39.44 -0.88 -4.80
C GLN A 149 -39.81 0.51 -4.27
N GLU A 150 -41.09 0.87 -4.23
CA GLU A 150 -41.57 2.15 -3.74
C GLU A 150 -41.20 2.34 -2.26
N SER A 151 -41.42 1.31 -1.44
CA SER A 151 -41.01 1.32 -0.03
C SER A 151 -39.49 1.44 0.13
N TYR A 152 -38.71 0.81 -0.75
CA TYR A 152 -37.26 0.92 -0.74
C TYR A 152 -36.80 2.34 -1.05
N ASP A 153 -37.35 2.96 -2.08
CA ASP A 153 -36.96 4.31 -2.49
C ASP A 153 -37.34 5.35 -1.44
N PHE A 154 -38.51 5.21 -0.81
CA PHE A 154 -38.93 6.05 0.31
C PHE A 154 -37.95 5.94 1.49
N TYR A 155 -37.63 4.74 1.97
CA TYR A 155 -36.74 4.57 3.13
C TYR A 155 -35.28 4.94 2.81
N LYS A 156 -34.84 4.71 1.57
CA LYS A 156 -33.49 5.09 1.12
C LYS A 156 -33.31 6.60 1.08
N SER A 157 -34.28 7.33 0.54
CA SER A 157 -34.25 8.81 0.50
C SER A 157 -34.39 9.42 1.90
N ASN A 158 -35.02 8.71 2.84
CA ASN A 158 -35.30 9.19 4.20
C ASN A 158 -34.51 8.47 5.31
N SER A 159 -33.27 8.07 5.05
CA SER A 159 -32.47 7.23 5.98
C SER A 159 -32.37 7.75 7.43
N ARG A 160 -32.26 9.07 7.64
CA ARG A 160 -32.23 9.67 8.99
C ARG A 160 -33.56 9.53 9.72
N PHE A 161 -34.66 9.74 9.00
CA PHE A 161 -36.01 9.54 9.53
C PHE A 161 -36.24 8.08 9.90
N VAL A 162 -35.78 7.14 9.08
CA VAL A 162 -35.90 5.70 9.40
C VAL A 162 -35.16 5.35 10.69
N SER A 163 -33.95 5.87 10.88
CA SER A 163 -33.21 5.68 12.13
C SER A 163 -33.98 6.22 13.33
N PHE A 164 -34.50 7.45 13.22
CA PHE A 164 -35.32 8.06 14.26
C PHE A 164 -36.59 7.25 14.54
N MET A 165 -37.33 6.85 13.50
CA MET A 165 -38.57 6.08 13.59
C MET A 165 -38.35 4.75 14.30
N MET A 166 -37.27 4.03 13.98
CA MET A 166 -36.97 2.74 14.62
C MET A 166 -36.67 2.90 16.11
N ASP A 167 -35.90 3.92 16.49
CA ASP A 167 -35.60 4.21 17.90
C ASP A 167 -36.84 4.67 18.67
N GLU A 168 -37.65 5.55 18.06
CA GLU A 168 -38.86 6.11 18.64
C GLU A 168 -39.92 5.04 18.89
N ILE A 169 -40.18 4.18 17.90
CA ILE A 169 -41.13 3.07 18.06
C ILE A 169 -40.65 2.10 19.14
N PHE A 170 -39.35 1.78 19.15
CA PHE A 170 -38.80 0.85 20.14
C PHE A 170 -38.92 1.38 21.58
N LYS A 171 -38.64 2.68 21.78
CA LYS A 171 -38.67 3.32 23.11
C LYS A 171 -40.08 3.61 23.58
N ASN A 172 -40.93 4.16 22.72
CA ASN A 172 -42.18 4.80 23.12
C ASN A 172 -43.43 4.04 22.67
N GLN A 173 -43.33 3.08 21.73
CA GLN A 173 -44.49 2.36 21.16
C GLN A 173 -44.27 0.84 21.11
N LYS A 174 -43.75 0.27 22.19
CA LYS A 174 -43.39 -1.15 22.28
C LYS A 174 -44.57 -2.10 22.04
N ASP A 175 -45.78 -1.71 22.43
CA ASP A 175 -46.99 -2.51 22.20
C ASP A 175 -47.34 -2.63 20.72
N PHE A 176 -47.16 -1.55 19.95
CA PHE A 176 -47.33 -1.57 18.50
C PHE A 176 -46.29 -2.48 17.85
N LEU A 177 -45.03 -2.38 18.28
CA LEU A 177 -43.95 -3.25 17.81
C LEU A 177 -44.24 -4.74 18.10
N ASN A 178 -44.75 -5.05 19.29
CA ASN A 178 -45.15 -6.40 19.67
C ASN A 178 -46.31 -6.94 18.81
N LYS A 179 -47.30 -6.10 18.50
CA LYS A 179 -48.40 -6.46 17.59
C LYS A 179 -47.89 -6.78 16.18
N LEU A 180 -46.97 -5.96 15.65
CA LEU A 180 -46.34 -6.22 14.36
C LEU A 180 -45.53 -7.52 14.37
N LEU A 181 -44.77 -7.76 15.45
CA LEU A 181 -43.97 -8.99 15.59
C LEU A 181 -44.86 -10.24 15.64
N LYS A 182 -46.02 -10.18 16.32
CA LYS A 182 -47.00 -11.27 16.36
C LYS A 182 -47.54 -11.59 14.97
N ARG A 183 -48.00 -10.57 14.24
CA ARG A 183 -48.48 -10.71 12.85
C ARG A 183 -47.41 -11.28 11.91
N TYR A 184 -46.16 -10.83 12.05
CA TYR A 184 -45.05 -11.36 11.27
C TYR A 184 -44.81 -12.85 11.54
N LYS A 185 -44.85 -13.28 12.81
CA LYS A 185 -44.71 -14.70 13.19
C LYS A 185 -45.86 -15.55 12.63
N GLU A 186 -47.09 -15.05 12.69
CA GLU A 186 -48.26 -15.71 12.10
C GLU A 186 -48.12 -15.86 10.57
N SER A 187 -47.61 -14.84 9.87
CA SER A 187 -47.35 -14.89 8.42
C SER A 187 -46.19 -15.80 8.00
N LYS A 188 -45.38 -16.26 8.96
CA LYS A 188 -44.23 -17.18 8.77
C LYS A 188 -44.55 -18.63 9.14
N GLY A 189 -45.74 -18.88 9.73
CA GLY A 189 -46.24 -20.20 10.12
C GLY A 189 -47.07 -20.90 9.03
N GLN A 190 -46.97 -20.45 7.78
CA GLN A 190 -47.49 -21.11 6.58
C GLN A 190 -46.34 -21.39 5.61
#